data_AF-A0A497XM49-F1
#
_entry.id   AF-A0A497XM49-F1
#
_cell.length_a   1.000
_cell.length_b   1.000
_cell.length_c   1.000
_cell.angle_alpha   90.00
_cell.angle_beta   90.00
_cell.angle_gamma   90.00
#
_symmetry.space_group_name_H-M   'P 1'
#
loop_
_entity.id
_entity.type
_entity.pdbx_description
1 polymer ?
#
loop_
_entity_poly.entity_id
_entity_poly.type
_entity_poly.pdbx_seq_one_letter_code
_entity_poly.pdbx_strand_id
1 'polypeptide(L)'
;MKTERKLIIPEDLVLKCVKCGLCKSVCPSYYGEEGSYARGRLALAEMVAKGEVPLNEEIAKQWNECAMCRRCEWVCPNDVQYKEILVQAKELQEKELGRDIISKAGLKSLEFMQSDLGRKVIKAAGKLSSFLPSEIKTPLPTGAVKFMPKPYGKPFGIRGKTFKAQEEKGRLLFFTGCMIDVFYGKTGESVIKLMNRLGYTVVVPEDIKCCGAPHLYHGNTSAFERLKEHNLREMEKYDFDAIVVACPTCGGALIEDYGKDWKVYDFAELLFKEGENQRFKTANEKLTFHVPCHSYTAMKVDPQVFYGVMERVEGAEVVKAEKAQSCCGFAGLWSIKNPKLSEKVQREKMEDFKSTEADYVLTTCPGCVLQLRDGVRKFGNRQEIKHLADYLVERID
;
A
#
# COMPACT_ATOMS: atom_id res chain seq x y z
N MET A 1 14.65 -31.15 24.57
CA MET A 1 14.80 -29.74 25.01
C MET A 1 13.92 -28.85 24.13
N LYS A 2 12.69 -28.56 24.58
CA LYS A 2 11.85 -27.54 23.93
C LYS A 2 12.40 -26.19 24.38
N THR A 3 13.19 -25.52 23.55
CA THR A 3 13.48 -24.09 23.77
C THR A 3 12.15 -23.36 23.82
N GLU A 4 11.78 -22.85 24.99
CA GLU A 4 10.69 -21.90 25.20
C GLU A 4 10.96 -20.68 24.30
N ARG A 5 10.39 -20.67 23.09
CA ARG A 5 10.45 -19.51 22.21
C ARG A 5 9.26 -18.63 22.53
N LYS A 6 9.37 -17.91 23.65
CA LYS A 6 8.39 -16.88 24.03
C LYS A 6 8.37 -15.78 22.98
N LEU A 7 7.20 -15.22 22.71
CA LEU A 7 7.05 -13.96 22.02
C LEU A 7 7.78 -12.89 22.84
N ILE A 8 8.97 -12.47 22.39
CA ILE A 8 9.75 -11.44 23.06
C ILE A 8 9.27 -10.09 22.52
N ILE A 9 8.11 -9.62 22.97
CA ILE A 9 7.76 -8.23 22.74
C ILE A 9 8.57 -7.39 23.74
N PRO A 10 9.38 -6.42 23.28
CA PRO A 10 10.08 -5.53 24.19
C PRO A 10 9.08 -4.86 25.14
N GLU A 11 9.31 -4.98 26.45
CA GLU A 11 8.36 -4.50 27.48
C GLU A 11 8.07 -3.00 27.30
N ASP A 12 9.07 -2.22 26.89
CA ASP A 12 8.95 -0.80 26.58
C ASP A 12 7.95 -0.48 25.47
N LEU A 13 7.74 -1.39 24.50
CA LEU A 13 6.75 -1.20 23.44
C LEU A 13 5.32 -1.41 23.92
N VAL A 14 5.09 -2.38 24.81
CA VAL A 14 3.75 -2.71 25.32
C VAL A 14 3.33 -1.76 26.44
N LEU A 15 4.27 -1.40 27.32
CA LEU A 15 4.02 -0.55 28.48
C LEU A 15 3.59 0.88 28.11
N LYS A 16 3.89 1.35 26.90
CA LYS A 16 3.37 2.62 26.36
C LYS A 16 1.83 2.63 26.25
N CYS A 17 1.18 1.47 26.13
CA CYS A 17 -0.27 1.41 25.97
C CYS A 17 -1.00 1.56 27.30
N VAL A 18 -1.56 2.75 27.58
CA VAL A 18 -2.41 3.01 28.76
C VAL A 18 -3.84 2.46 28.64
N LYS A 19 -4.12 1.64 27.62
CA LYS A 19 -5.40 0.95 27.40
C LYS A 19 -6.64 1.88 27.34
N CYS A 20 -6.50 3.15 26.91
CA CYS A 20 -7.61 4.11 26.83
C CYS A 20 -8.67 3.81 25.75
N GLY A 21 -8.32 3.05 24.71
CA GLY A 21 -9.24 2.64 23.66
C GLY A 21 -9.46 3.62 22.50
N LEU A 22 -8.74 4.75 22.44
CA LEU A 22 -8.85 5.73 21.34
C LEU A 22 -8.70 5.10 19.94
N CYS A 23 -7.82 4.10 19.81
CA CYS A 23 -7.63 3.35 18.57
C CYS A 23 -8.91 2.65 18.03
N LYS A 24 -9.95 2.49 18.86
CA LYS A 24 -11.24 1.89 18.49
C LYS A 24 -11.95 2.72 17.42
N SER A 25 -11.95 4.06 17.55
CA SER A 25 -12.69 4.96 16.64
C SER A 25 -12.14 4.97 15.21
N VAL A 26 -10.88 4.56 15.02
CA VAL A 26 -10.21 4.55 13.72
C VAL A 26 -9.97 3.14 13.15
N CYS A 27 -10.31 2.07 13.88
CA CYS A 27 -10.02 0.72 13.47
C CYS A 27 -11.03 0.22 12.42
N PRO A 28 -10.60 -0.07 11.17
CA PRO A 28 -11.53 -0.48 10.11
C PRO A 28 -12.10 -1.90 10.33
N SER A 29 -11.44 -2.71 11.16
CA SER A 29 -11.83 -4.09 11.43
C SER A 29 -12.64 -4.24 12.72
N TYR A 30 -13.04 -3.15 13.38
CA TYR A 30 -13.81 -3.24 14.61
C TYR A 30 -15.25 -3.67 14.31
N TYR A 31 -15.73 -4.69 15.02
CA TYR A 31 -17.08 -5.26 14.83
C TYR A 31 -17.87 -5.45 16.13
N GLY A 32 -17.50 -4.74 17.20
CA GLY A 32 -18.25 -4.77 18.48
C GLY A 32 -17.52 -5.48 19.61
N GLU A 33 -16.52 -6.30 19.29
CA GLU A 33 -15.76 -7.07 20.28
C GLU A 33 -14.46 -6.39 20.69
N GLU A 34 -14.06 -6.56 21.95
CA GLU A 34 -12.84 -5.96 22.49
C GLU A 34 -11.58 -6.42 21.74
N GLY A 35 -11.48 -7.71 21.43
CA GLY A 35 -10.34 -8.29 20.70
C GLY A 35 -10.20 -7.80 19.26
N SER A 36 -11.25 -7.18 18.67
CA SER A 36 -11.33 -6.91 17.22
C SER A 36 -10.60 -5.64 16.75
N TYR A 37 -9.96 -4.92 17.67
CA TYR A 37 -9.23 -3.68 17.37
C TYR A 37 -7.88 -3.60 18.10
N ALA A 38 -7.13 -2.53 17.84
CA ALA A 38 -5.71 -2.46 18.22
C ALA A 38 -5.45 -2.71 19.71
N ARG A 39 -6.18 -2.08 20.63
CA ARG A 39 -6.00 -2.30 22.08
C ARG A 39 -6.18 -3.77 22.46
N GLY A 40 -7.28 -4.39 22.06
CA GLY A 40 -7.54 -5.79 22.38
C GLY A 40 -6.49 -6.72 21.78
N ARG A 41 -6.08 -6.49 20.52
CA ARG A 41 -5.01 -7.27 19.87
C ARG A 41 -3.67 -7.16 20.58
N LEU A 42 -3.33 -5.96 21.07
CA LEU A 42 -2.15 -5.74 21.89
C LEU A 42 -2.25 -6.48 23.22
N ALA A 43 -3.39 -6.42 23.90
CA ALA A 43 -3.61 -7.15 25.15
C ALA A 43 -3.48 -8.67 24.93
N LEU A 44 -4.03 -9.21 23.85
CA LEU A 44 -3.86 -10.61 23.49
C LEU A 44 -2.39 -10.97 23.21
N ALA A 45 -1.65 -10.10 22.51
CA ALA A 45 -0.23 -10.30 22.27
C ALA A 45 0.60 -10.26 23.58
N GLU A 46 0.26 -9.36 24.49
CA GLU A 46 0.85 -9.26 25.84
C GLU A 46 0.60 -10.53 26.66
N MET A 47 -0.65 -10.99 26.74
CA MET A 47 -1.03 -12.19 27.51
C MET A 47 -0.36 -13.46 26.96
N VAL A 48 -0.25 -13.59 25.64
CA VAL A 48 0.48 -14.68 24.99
C VAL A 48 1.99 -14.60 25.29
N ALA A 49 2.59 -13.41 25.22
CA ALA A 49 4.01 -13.21 25.52
C ALA A 49 4.36 -13.58 26.98
N LYS A 50 3.47 -13.24 27.92
CA LYS A 50 3.60 -13.57 29.35
C LYS A 50 3.29 -15.03 29.67
N GLY A 51 2.74 -15.80 28.72
CA GLY A 51 2.29 -17.17 28.95
C GLY A 51 1.04 -17.28 29.80
N GLU A 52 0.29 -16.19 29.98
CA GLU A 52 -0.98 -16.16 30.72
C GLU A 52 -2.08 -16.91 29.97
N VAL A 53 -2.02 -16.90 28.63
CA VAL A 53 -2.90 -17.67 27.74
C VAL A 53 -2.09 -18.35 26.64
N PRO A 54 -2.44 -19.59 26.24
CA PRO A 54 -1.82 -20.23 25.10
C PRO A 54 -2.26 -19.54 23.80
N LEU A 55 -1.34 -19.44 22.84
CA LEU A 55 -1.69 -19.05 21.49
C LEU A 55 -2.61 -20.11 20.87
N ASN A 56 -3.78 -19.68 20.40
CA ASN A 56 -4.78 -20.53 19.75
C ASN A 56 -5.37 -19.86 18.50
N GLU A 57 -6.25 -20.57 17.80
CA GLU A 57 -6.85 -20.08 16.55
C GLU A 57 -7.73 -18.83 16.74
N GLU A 58 -8.38 -18.68 17.90
CA GLU A 58 -9.23 -17.51 18.20
C GLU A 58 -8.39 -16.23 18.35
N ILE A 59 -7.27 -16.31 19.07
CA ILE A 59 -6.32 -15.21 19.20
C ILE A 59 -5.70 -14.88 17.83
N ALA A 60 -5.26 -15.91 17.10
CA ALA A 60 -4.71 -15.77 15.76
C ALA A 60 -5.72 -15.10 14.80
N LYS A 61 -7.01 -15.43 14.90
CA LYS A 61 -8.08 -14.77 14.13
C LYS A 61 -8.09 -13.26 14.38
N GLN A 62 -8.00 -12.83 15.63
CA GLN A 62 -7.99 -11.39 15.96
C GLN A 62 -6.81 -10.67 15.29
N TRP A 63 -5.61 -11.25 15.30
CA TRP A 63 -4.44 -10.69 14.61
C TRP A 63 -4.57 -10.72 13.08
N ASN A 64 -5.11 -11.80 12.53
CA ASN A 64 -5.34 -11.98 11.10
C ASN A 64 -6.40 -11.03 10.52
N GLU A 65 -7.35 -10.59 11.33
CA GLU A 65 -8.36 -9.59 10.95
C GLU A 65 -7.82 -8.14 10.99
N CYS A 66 -6.58 -7.93 11.44
CA CYS A 66 -5.95 -6.62 11.36
C CYS A 66 -5.49 -6.29 9.94
N ALA A 67 -6.02 -5.20 9.39
CA ALA A 67 -5.66 -4.68 8.06
C ALA A 67 -4.28 -4.02 7.98
N MET A 68 -3.53 -3.92 9.09
CA MET A 68 -2.20 -3.30 9.15
C MET A 68 -2.12 -1.85 8.63
N CYS A 69 -3.23 -1.10 8.65
CA CYS A 69 -3.27 0.30 8.17
C CYS A 69 -2.58 1.32 9.10
N ARG A 70 -2.25 0.91 10.34
CA ARG A 70 -1.55 1.71 11.36
C ARG A 70 -2.22 3.02 11.77
N ARG A 71 -3.49 3.22 11.43
CA ARG A 71 -4.29 4.38 11.90
C ARG A 71 -4.35 4.48 13.43
N CYS A 72 -4.28 3.33 14.11
CA CYS A 72 -4.22 3.26 15.56
C CYS A 72 -2.95 3.86 16.16
N GLU A 73 -1.81 3.79 15.47
CA GLU A 73 -0.57 4.44 15.89
C GLU A 73 -0.67 5.95 15.70
N TRP A 74 -1.20 6.37 14.55
CA TRP A 74 -1.35 7.79 14.20
C TRP A 74 -2.17 8.58 15.22
N VAL A 75 -3.24 7.99 15.75
CA VAL A 75 -4.06 8.65 16.78
C VAL A 75 -3.57 8.41 18.20
N CYS A 76 -2.51 7.61 18.41
CA CYS A 76 -2.06 7.26 19.74
C CYS A 76 -1.21 8.38 20.35
N PRO A 77 -1.63 9.01 21.47
CA PRO A 77 -0.82 10.04 22.12
C PRO A 77 0.44 9.48 22.81
N ASN A 78 0.49 8.15 23.03
CA ASN A 78 1.62 7.49 23.69
C ASN A 78 2.60 6.84 22.72
N ASP A 79 2.44 7.05 21.40
CA ASP A 79 3.35 6.54 20.37
C ASP A 79 3.63 5.02 20.49
N VAL A 80 2.55 4.25 20.67
CA VAL A 80 2.63 2.77 20.71
C VAL A 80 3.01 2.26 19.32
N GLN A 81 4.12 1.52 19.25
CA GLN A 81 4.64 0.90 18.03
C GLN A 81 3.88 -0.39 17.68
N TYR A 82 2.59 -0.25 17.37
CA TYR A 82 1.66 -1.35 17.13
C TYR A 82 2.10 -2.32 16.01
N LYS A 83 2.71 -1.81 14.93
CA LYS A 83 3.23 -2.56 13.79
C LYS A 83 4.24 -3.58 14.28
N GLU A 84 5.23 -3.14 15.05
CA GLU A 84 6.31 -4.00 15.57
C GLU A 84 5.74 -5.15 16.41
N ILE A 85 4.86 -4.81 17.35
CA ILE A 85 4.22 -5.79 18.23
C ILE A 85 3.42 -6.82 17.42
N LEU A 86 2.60 -6.36 16.48
CA LEU A 86 1.72 -7.25 15.72
C LEU A 86 2.47 -8.09 14.68
N VAL A 87 3.56 -7.58 14.11
CA VAL A 87 4.45 -8.36 13.23
C VAL A 87 5.07 -9.52 14.01
N GLN A 88 5.60 -9.26 15.21
CA GLN A 88 6.18 -10.30 16.06
C GLN A 88 5.12 -11.33 16.51
N ALA A 89 3.93 -10.86 16.88
CA ALA A 89 2.81 -11.75 17.22
C ALA A 89 2.43 -12.67 16.04
N LYS A 90 2.38 -12.14 14.82
CA LYS A 90 2.12 -12.93 13.60
C LYS A 90 3.28 -13.85 13.23
N GLU A 91 4.52 -13.49 13.52
CA GLU A 91 5.67 -14.38 13.34
C GLU A 91 5.60 -15.55 14.33
N LEU A 92 5.26 -15.31 15.60
CA LEU A 92 4.99 -16.39 16.56
C LEU A 92 3.83 -17.27 16.07
N GLN A 93 2.74 -16.64 15.61
CA GLN A 93 1.59 -17.34 15.03
C GLN A 93 2.01 -18.31 13.91
N GLU A 94 2.85 -17.87 12.98
CA GLU A 94 3.35 -18.73 11.91
C GLU A 94 4.20 -19.89 12.46
N LYS A 95 5.03 -19.66 13.48
CA LYS A 95 5.90 -20.69 14.06
C LYS A 95 5.12 -21.76 14.82
N GLU A 96 4.06 -21.39 15.54
CA GLU A 96 3.31 -22.31 16.40
C GLU A 96 2.10 -22.94 15.73
N LEU A 97 1.32 -22.15 14.98
CA LEU A 97 0.07 -22.61 14.34
C LEU A 97 0.23 -22.84 12.84
N GLY A 98 1.36 -22.42 12.25
CA GLY A 98 1.57 -22.44 10.82
C GLY A 98 0.84 -21.31 10.09
N ARG A 99 0.91 -21.37 8.76
CA ARG A 99 0.31 -20.39 7.86
C ARG A 99 -0.90 -21.00 7.16
N ASP A 100 -2.01 -20.27 7.16
CA ASP A 100 -3.21 -20.69 6.45
C ASP A 100 -2.97 -20.81 4.93
N ILE A 101 -3.74 -21.68 4.28
CA ILE A 101 -3.55 -22.05 2.88
C ILE A 101 -3.68 -20.84 1.95
N ILE A 102 -4.61 -19.92 2.24
CA ILE A 102 -4.87 -18.73 1.41
C ILE A 102 -3.67 -17.77 1.47
N SER A 103 -3.19 -17.47 2.68
CA SER A 103 -2.00 -16.64 2.87
C SER A 103 -0.76 -17.29 2.25
N LYS A 104 -0.59 -18.61 2.43
CA LYS A 104 0.54 -19.36 1.85
C LYS A 104 0.52 -19.28 0.32
N ALA A 105 -0.64 -19.54 -0.30
CA ALA A 105 -0.79 -19.48 -1.75
C ALA A 105 -0.56 -18.08 -2.31
N GLY A 106 -1.15 -17.04 -1.70
CA GLY A 106 -0.98 -15.68 -2.19
C GLY A 106 0.43 -15.12 -2.00
N LEU A 107 1.10 -15.41 -0.88
CA LEU A 107 2.50 -15.00 -0.68
C LEU A 107 3.45 -15.77 -1.62
N LYS A 108 3.21 -17.07 -1.86
CA LYS A 108 3.97 -17.83 -2.86
C LYS A 108 3.74 -17.35 -4.28
N SER A 109 2.52 -16.95 -4.61
CA SER A 109 2.21 -16.31 -5.89
C SER A 109 3.00 -15.00 -6.02
N LEU A 110 3.02 -14.17 -4.98
CA LEU A 110 3.82 -12.94 -4.96
C LEU A 110 5.32 -13.23 -5.17
N GLU A 111 5.89 -14.21 -4.47
CA GLU A 111 7.28 -14.66 -4.67
C GLU A 111 7.52 -15.12 -6.11
N PHE A 112 6.61 -15.94 -6.66
CA PHE A 112 6.69 -16.43 -8.02
C PHE A 112 6.70 -15.28 -9.03
N MET A 113 5.81 -14.30 -8.89
CA MET A 113 5.77 -13.12 -9.78
C MET A 113 7.08 -12.33 -9.78
N GLN A 114 7.88 -12.43 -8.72
CA GLN A 114 9.17 -11.74 -8.60
C GLN A 114 10.37 -12.58 -9.06
N SER A 115 10.17 -13.88 -9.30
CA SER A 115 11.20 -14.80 -9.84
C SER A 115 11.42 -14.60 -11.35
N ASP A 116 12.58 -14.99 -11.87
CA ASP A 116 12.87 -14.89 -13.31
C ASP A 116 11.88 -15.66 -14.18
N LEU A 117 11.49 -16.86 -13.74
CA LEU A 117 10.50 -17.67 -14.43
C LEU A 117 9.12 -16.99 -14.40
N GLY A 118 8.67 -16.53 -13.24
CA GLY A 118 7.37 -15.87 -13.13
C GLY A 118 7.31 -14.57 -13.93
N ARG A 119 8.39 -13.78 -13.97
CA ARG A 119 8.48 -12.61 -14.84
C ARG A 119 8.35 -12.96 -16.32
N LYS A 120 9.00 -14.03 -16.79
CA LYS A 120 8.85 -14.51 -18.17
C LYS A 120 7.40 -14.91 -18.48
N VAL A 121 6.76 -15.64 -17.56
CA VAL A 121 5.35 -16.05 -17.67
C VAL A 121 4.43 -14.83 -17.73
N ILE A 122 4.62 -13.85 -16.83
CA ILE A 122 3.82 -12.62 -16.77
C ILE A 122 4.03 -11.76 -18.03
N LYS A 123 5.26 -11.64 -18.54
CA LYS A 123 5.55 -10.92 -19.78
C LYS A 123 4.82 -11.54 -20.97
N ALA A 124 4.79 -12.88 -21.06
CA ALA A 124 4.02 -13.57 -22.08
C ALA A 124 2.52 -13.32 -21.91
N ALA A 125 1.99 -13.51 -20.69
CA ALA A 125 0.59 -13.26 -20.37
C ALA A 125 0.15 -11.81 -20.68
N GLY A 126 0.98 -10.82 -20.38
CA GLY A 126 0.71 -9.40 -20.67
C GLY A 126 0.51 -9.13 -22.15
N LYS A 127 1.39 -9.67 -23.01
CA LYS A 127 1.25 -9.56 -24.47
C LYS A 127 -0.05 -10.19 -24.98
N LEU A 128 -0.36 -11.40 -24.51
CA LEU A 128 -1.59 -12.10 -24.88
C LEU A 128 -2.85 -11.40 -24.33
N SER A 129 -2.79 -10.77 -23.16
CA SER A 129 -3.94 -10.13 -22.52
C SER A 129 -4.33 -8.78 -23.12
N SER A 130 -3.64 -8.30 -24.16
CA SER A 130 -3.87 -6.99 -24.78
C SER A 130 -5.32 -6.79 -25.23
N PHE A 131 -5.97 -7.83 -25.75
CA PHE A 131 -7.39 -7.81 -26.17
C PHE A 131 -8.39 -7.99 -25.03
N LEU A 132 -7.96 -8.38 -23.82
CA LEU A 132 -8.86 -8.57 -22.68
C LEU A 132 -9.30 -7.23 -22.08
N PRO A 133 -10.48 -7.17 -21.42
CA PRO A 133 -10.87 -6.01 -20.62
C PRO A 133 -9.79 -5.63 -19.59
N SER A 134 -9.68 -4.35 -19.27
CA SER A 134 -8.70 -3.83 -18.30
C SER A 134 -8.84 -4.46 -16.90
N GLU A 135 -10.04 -4.91 -16.56
CA GLU A 135 -10.37 -5.56 -15.29
C GLU A 135 -11.13 -6.86 -15.53
N ILE A 136 -10.73 -7.91 -14.82
CA ILE A 136 -11.23 -9.27 -14.96
C ILE A 136 -12.00 -9.61 -13.68
N LYS A 137 -13.23 -10.09 -13.82
CA LYS A 137 -14.02 -10.62 -12.70
C LYS A 137 -13.40 -11.94 -12.23
N THR A 138 -12.78 -11.93 -11.06
CA THR A 138 -12.02 -13.07 -10.53
C THR A 138 -12.72 -13.66 -9.30
N PRO A 139 -13.19 -14.92 -9.36
CA PRO A 139 -13.63 -15.63 -8.16
C PRO A 139 -12.42 -15.95 -7.27
N LEU A 140 -12.57 -15.74 -5.97
CA LEU A 140 -11.55 -16.03 -4.96
C LEU A 140 -11.87 -17.35 -4.26
N PRO A 141 -10.86 -18.03 -3.67
CA PRO A 141 -11.06 -19.28 -2.92
C PRO A 141 -12.04 -19.16 -1.75
N THR A 142 -12.32 -17.94 -1.29
CA THR A 142 -13.30 -17.64 -0.23
C THR A 142 -14.74 -17.54 -0.72
N GLY A 143 -15.00 -17.77 -2.01
CA GLY A 143 -16.31 -17.55 -2.65
C GLY A 143 -16.61 -16.10 -2.98
N ALA A 144 -15.80 -15.15 -2.50
CA ALA A 144 -15.90 -13.74 -2.86
C ALA A 144 -15.48 -13.52 -4.31
N VAL A 145 -16.00 -12.45 -4.92
CA VAL A 145 -15.60 -12.02 -6.26
C VAL A 145 -14.90 -10.68 -6.17
N LYS A 146 -13.82 -10.51 -6.94
CA LYS A 146 -13.08 -9.26 -7.05
C LYS A 146 -12.76 -8.93 -8.50
N PHE A 147 -12.85 -7.66 -8.86
CA PHE A 147 -12.38 -7.19 -10.16
C PHE A 147 -10.88 -6.89 -10.08
N MET A 148 -10.09 -7.74 -10.72
CA MET A 148 -8.62 -7.66 -10.69
C MET A 148 -8.09 -7.03 -11.98
N PRO A 149 -7.05 -6.18 -11.93
CA PRO A 149 -6.43 -5.65 -13.13
C PRO A 149 -5.78 -6.78 -13.93
N LYS A 150 -5.87 -6.71 -15.26
CA LYS A 150 -5.04 -7.57 -16.11
C LYS A 150 -3.56 -7.12 -16.03
N PRO A 151 -2.58 -8.02 -16.27
CA PRO A 151 -1.21 -7.60 -16.46
C PRO A 151 -1.11 -6.52 -17.54
N TYR A 152 -0.22 -5.56 -17.33
CA TYR A 152 0.02 -4.50 -18.31
C TYR A 152 0.50 -5.10 -19.64
N GLY A 153 0.32 -4.40 -20.77
CA GLY A 153 0.75 -4.92 -22.08
C GLY A 153 2.27 -5.15 -22.19
N LYS A 154 3.05 -4.40 -21.40
CA LYS A 154 4.51 -4.51 -21.29
C LYS A 154 4.95 -4.58 -19.81
N PRO A 155 4.65 -5.65 -19.07
CA PRO A 155 5.03 -5.76 -17.66
C PRO A 155 6.55 -5.64 -17.52
N PHE A 156 7.01 -4.96 -16.47
CA PHE A 156 8.42 -4.64 -16.21
C PHE A 156 9.09 -3.79 -17.31
N GLY A 157 8.30 -3.15 -18.19
CA GLY A 157 8.79 -2.49 -19.40
C GLY A 157 9.66 -1.26 -19.18
N ILE A 158 9.62 -0.67 -17.99
CA ILE A 158 10.41 0.51 -17.62
C ILE A 158 11.71 0.17 -16.85
N ARG A 159 11.91 -1.09 -16.43
CA ARG A 159 13.09 -1.48 -15.65
C ARG A 159 14.38 -1.45 -16.46
N GLY A 160 15.50 -1.22 -15.77
CA GLY A 160 16.84 -1.19 -16.35
C GLY A 160 17.07 0.03 -17.25
N LYS A 161 16.26 1.08 -17.10
CA LYS A 161 16.29 2.27 -17.95
C LYS A 161 16.53 3.52 -17.11
N THR A 162 17.21 4.48 -17.73
CA THR A 162 17.35 5.84 -17.25
C THR A 162 16.58 6.77 -18.16
N PHE A 163 15.70 7.57 -17.59
CA PHE A 163 14.85 8.52 -18.28
C PHE A 163 15.36 9.92 -17.95
N LYS A 164 16.09 10.52 -18.90
CA LYS A 164 16.77 11.80 -18.71
C LYS A 164 15.77 12.95 -18.70
N ALA A 165 15.93 13.88 -17.75
CA ALA A 165 15.30 15.19 -17.85
C ALA A 165 15.98 16.03 -18.95
N GLN A 166 15.29 17.08 -19.44
CA GLN A 166 15.88 18.03 -20.39
C GLN A 166 16.99 18.86 -19.73
N GLU A 167 16.74 19.34 -18.52
CA GLU A 167 17.70 20.03 -17.66
C GLU A 167 17.79 19.25 -16.35
N GLU A 168 18.91 18.53 -16.15
CA GLU A 168 19.09 17.64 -15.00
C GLU A 168 19.43 18.44 -13.73
N LYS A 169 18.45 18.56 -12.84
CA LYS A 169 18.57 19.11 -11.47
C LYS A 169 19.13 18.08 -10.49
N GLY A 170 18.86 16.80 -10.74
CA GLY A 170 19.21 15.70 -9.85
C GLY A 170 18.64 14.38 -10.33
N ARG A 171 18.92 13.32 -9.58
CA ARG A 171 18.63 11.93 -9.94
C ARG A 171 17.73 11.27 -8.91
N LEU A 172 16.63 10.68 -9.38
CA LEU A 172 15.71 9.91 -8.56
C LEU A 172 15.79 8.44 -8.91
N LEU A 173 15.99 7.58 -7.90
CA LEU A 173 15.73 6.16 -8.05
C LEU A 173 14.23 5.92 -7.89
N PHE A 174 13.57 5.43 -8.94
CA PHE A 174 12.15 5.10 -8.86
C PHE A 174 11.94 3.66 -8.39
N PHE A 175 11.48 3.51 -7.15
CA PHE A 175 11.10 2.21 -6.60
C PHE A 175 9.67 1.87 -7.06
N THR A 176 9.58 1.15 -8.18
CA THR A 176 8.31 0.77 -8.82
C THR A 176 7.47 -0.19 -7.98
N GLY A 177 8.13 -1.11 -7.26
CA GLY A 177 7.47 -2.17 -6.52
C GLY A 177 6.66 -3.12 -7.42
N CYS A 178 5.98 -4.10 -6.82
CA CYS A 178 5.37 -5.20 -7.57
C CYS A 178 4.12 -4.83 -8.39
N MET A 179 3.29 -3.90 -7.89
CA MET A 179 2.01 -3.57 -8.52
C MET A 179 2.18 -2.74 -9.79
N ILE A 180 3.06 -1.73 -9.77
CA ILE A 180 3.34 -0.88 -10.93
C ILE A 180 4.00 -1.70 -12.03
N ASP A 181 4.99 -2.51 -11.67
CA ASP A 181 5.70 -3.34 -12.64
C ASP A 181 4.81 -4.34 -13.39
N VAL A 182 3.86 -4.98 -12.68
CA VAL A 182 3.05 -6.05 -13.28
C VAL A 182 1.77 -5.51 -13.92
N PHE A 183 1.06 -4.61 -13.24
CA PHE A 183 -0.32 -4.24 -13.59
C PHE A 183 -0.46 -2.78 -14.05
N TYR A 184 0.32 -1.87 -13.45
CA TYR A 184 0.15 -0.44 -13.62
C TYR A 184 1.38 0.23 -14.28
N GLY A 185 1.92 -0.39 -15.33
CA GLY A 185 3.11 0.12 -16.02
C GLY A 185 2.92 1.53 -16.58
N LYS A 186 1.71 1.85 -17.10
CA LYS A 186 1.32 3.22 -17.50
C LYS A 186 1.49 4.22 -16.35
N THR A 187 1.09 3.85 -15.14
CA THR A 187 1.28 4.71 -13.94
C THR A 187 2.76 4.95 -13.66
N GLY A 188 3.62 3.95 -13.87
CA GLY A 188 5.06 4.14 -13.77
C GLY A 188 5.60 5.13 -14.81
N GLU A 189 5.16 5.01 -16.06
CA GLU A 189 5.49 5.97 -17.12
C GLU A 189 4.99 7.39 -16.80
N SER A 190 3.79 7.51 -16.22
CA SER A 190 3.20 8.78 -15.80
C SER A 190 4.05 9.48 -14.72
N VAL A 191 4.50 8.72 -13.71
CA VAL A 191 5.39 9.23 -12.66
C VAL A 191 6.71 9.70 -13.25
N ILE A 192 7.32 8.91 -14.13
CA ILE A 192 8.57 9.30 -14.83
C ILE A 192 8.38 10.61 -15.60
N LYS A 193 7.30 10.73 -16.38
CA LYS A 193 6.99 11.95 -17.15
C LYS A 193 6.87 13.18 -16.24
N LEU A 194 6.17 13.05 -15.12
CA LEU A 194 5.99 14.13 -14.14
C LEU A 194 7.33 14.54 -13.49
N MET A 195 8.15 13.57 -13.08
CA MET A 195 9.46 13.83 -12.47
C MET A 195 10.47 14.41 -13.45
N ASN A 196 10.50 13.94 -14.71
CA ASN A 196 11.34 14.53 -15.75
C ASN A 196 10.97 16.00 -16.03
N ARG A 197 9.67 16.35 -15.98
CA ARG A 197 9.22 17.75 -16.08
C ARG A 197 9.58 18.61 -14.87
N LEU A 198 9.96 18.01 -13.73
CA LEU A 198 10.54 18.73 -12.59
C LEU A 198 12.08 18.86 -12.70
N GLY A 199 12.68 18.38 -13.79
CA GLY A 199 14.13 18.39 -13.98
C GLY A 199 14.86 17.18 -13.39
N TYR A 200 14.15 16.16 -12.89
CA TYR A 200 14.82 14.96 -12.35
C TYR A 200 15.04 13.90 -13.43
N THR A 201 16.28 13.44 -13.57
CA THR A 201 16.58 12.20 -14.28
C THR A 201 16.13 11.02 -13.42
N VAL A 202 15.31 10.14 -13.97
CA VAL A 202 14.74 9.00 -13.24
C VAL A 202 15.44 7.70 -13.64
N VAL A 203 16.00 7.00 -12.65
CA VAL A 203 16.63 5.70 -12.81
C VAL A 203 15.70 4.63 -12.28
N VAL A 204 15.38 3.62 -13.09
CA VAL A 204 14.60 2.45 -12.67
C VAL A 204 15.53 1.23 -12.63
N PRO A 205 15.82 0.67 -11.44
CA PRO A 205 16.70 -0.48 -11.34
C PRO A 205 16.20 -1.70 -12.14
N GLU A 206 17.13 -2.51 -12.64
CA GLU A 206 16.81 -3.63 -13.53
C GLU A 206 16.08 -4.76 -12.78
N ASP A 207 16.57 -5.09 -11.59
CA ASP A 207 16.10 -6.23 -10.80
C ASP A 207 15.47 -5.81 -9.46
N ILE A 208 14.86 -4.62 -9.39
CA ILE A 208 14.10 -4.23 -8.20
C ILE A 208 12.94 -5.22 -7.97
N LYS A 209 12.64 -5.59 -6.73
CA LYS A 209 11.55 -6.53 -6.38
C LYS A 209 10.50 -5.84 -5.53
N CYS A 210 9.48 -6.61 -5.10
CA CYS A 210 8.54 -6.17 -4.08
C CYS A 210 9.27 -5.63 -2.85
N CYS A 211 8.72 -4.59 -2.19
CA CYS A 211 9.26 -4.03 -0.96
C CYS A 211 9.19 -5.00 0.25
N GLY A 212 8.51 -6.14 0.10
CA GLY A 212 8.37 -7.15 1.15
C GLY A 212 7.32 -6.83 2.22
N ALA A 213 6.75 -5.63 2.28
CA ALA A 213 5.71 -5.28 3.27
C ALA A 213 4.54 -6.28 3.35
N PRO A 214 4.00 -6.84 2.24
CA PRO A 214 2.98 -7.88 2.32
C PRO A 214 3.43 -9.14 3.08
N HIS A 215 4.72 -9.52 2.98
CA HIS A 215 5.29 -10.64 3.72
C HIS A 215 5.42 -10.29 5.20
N LEU A 216 6.01 -9.13 5.51
CA LEU A 216 6.22 -8.62 6.86
C LEU A 216 4.90 -8.56 7.65
N TYR A 217 3.86 -7.95 7.05
CA TYR A 217 2.54 -7.78 7.66
C TYR A 217 1.75 -9.07 7.85
N HIS A 218 2.21 -10.18 7.28
CA HIS A 218 1.68 -11.52 7.49
C HIS A 218 2.63 -12.41 8.32
N GLY A 219 3.65 -11.84 8.97
CA GLY A 219 4.60 -12.56 9.83
C GLY A 219 5.69 -13.34 9.06
N ASN A 220 5.74 -13.26 7.73
CA ASN A 220 6.76 -13.94 6.92
C ASN A 220 8.05 -13.09 6.87
N THR A 221 8.66 -12.87 8.03
CA THR A 221 9.85 -12.03 8.21
C THR A 221 11.04 -12.56 7.38
N SER A 222 11.18 -13.89 7.28
CA SER A 222 12.24 -14.49 6.46
C SER A 222 12.18 -14.10 4.97
N ALA A 223 10.97 -14.04 4.38
CA ALA A 223 10.81 -13.62 2.99
C ALA A 223 10.98 -12.10 2.83
N PHE A 224 10.56 -11.32 3.84
CA PHE A 224 10.83 -9.89 3.89
C PHE A 224 12.34 -9.62 3.85
N GLU A 225 13.13 -10.24 4.73
CA GLU A 225 14.59 -10.02 4.79
C GLU A 225 15.28 -10.39 3.46
N ARG A 226 14.92 -11.54 2.85
CA ARG A 226 15.47 -11.91 1.53
C ARG A 226 15.16 -10.88 0.44
N LEU A 227 13.95 -10.30 0.45
CA LEU A 227 13.55 -9.27 -0.52
C LEU A 227 14.26 -7.95 -0.25
N LYS A 228 14.36 -7.54 1.02
CA LYS A 228 15.08 -6.35 1.46
C LYS A 228 16.55 -6.44 1.06
N GLU A 229 17.26 -7.49 1.45
CA GLU A 229 18.67 -7.69 1.08
C GLU A 229 18.90 -7.68 -0.43
N HIS A 230 18.00 -8.31 -1.20
CA HIS A 230 18.04 -8.28 -2.65
C HIS A 230 17.93 -6.85 -3.19
N ASN A 231 16.94 -6.10 -2.71
CA ASN A 231 16.70 -4.72 -3.15
C ASN A 231 17.84 -3.79 -2.74
N LEU A 232 18.41 -3.95 -1.54
CA LEU A 232 19.59 -3.19 -1.09
C LEU A 232 20.75 -3.38 -2.08
N ARG A 233 21.13 -4.63 -2.38
CA ARG A 233 22.20 -4.95 -3.33
C ARG A 233 21.92 -4.45 -4.75
N GLU A 234 20.66 -4.45 -5.16
CA GLU A 234 20.28 -3.93 -6.47
C GLU A 234 20.39 -2.41 -6.54
N MET A 235 19.88 -1.71 -5.52
CA MET A 235 19.88 -0.25 -5.47
C MET A 235 21.29 0.33 -5.32
N GLU A 236 22.21 -0.37 -4.65
CA GLU A 236 23.62 0.02 -4.49
C GLU A 236 24.40 0.11 -5.83
N LYS A 237 23.85 -0.44 -6.94
CA LYS A 237 24.45 -0.34 -8.28
C LYS A 237 24.21 1.00 -8.97
N TYR A 238 23.35 1.84 -8.42
CA TYR A 238 22.87 3.06 -9.08
C TYR A 238 23.19 4.29 -8.24
N ASP A 239 23.53 5.38 -8.94
CA ASP A 239 23.73 6.70 -8.33
C ASP A 239 22.41 7.52 -8.38
N PHE A 240 21.99 8.03 -7.23
CA PHE A 240 20.76 8.79 -7.02
C PHE A 240 20.81 9.68 -5.78
N ASP A 241 20.11 10.82 -5.82
CA ASP A 241 20.03 11.77 -4.70
C ASP A 241 18.90 11.44 -3.72
N ALA A 242 17.82 10.83 -4.23
CA ALA A 242 16.66 10.43 -3.46
C ALA A 242 15.90 9.29 -4.15
N ILE A 243 15.02 8.64 -3.40
CA ILE A 243 14.10 7.61 -3.89
C ILE A 243 12.73 8.25 -4.07
N VAL A 244 12.10 7.99 -5.21
CA VAL A 244 10.70 8.34 -5.46
C VAL A 244 9.84 7.08 -5.46
N VAL A 245 8.65 7.16 -4.87
CA VAL A 245 7.65 6.09 -4.89
C VAL A 245 6.31 6.60 -5.40
N ALA A 246 5.53 5.68 -5.96
CA ALA A 246 4.11 5.89 -6.28
C ALA A 246 3.26 4.80 -5.62
N CYS A 247 3.67 4.40 -4.42
CA CYS A 247 2.95 3.49 -3.55
C CYS A 247 3.40 3.74 -2.11
N PRO A 248 2.55 4.34 -1.26
CA PRO A 248 2.95 4.70 0.10
C PRO A 248 3.38 3.52 0.97
N THR A 249 2.86 2.31 0.71
CA THR A 249 3.32 1.09 1.38
C THR A 249 4.79 0.77 1.06
N CYS A 250 5.24 1.04 -0.17
CA CYS A 250 6.64 0.84 -0.55
C CYS A 250 7.53 1.89 0.11
N GLY A 251 7.10 3.16 0.09
CA GLY A 251 7.82 4.24 0.76
C GLY A 251 7.96 4.02 2.27
N GLY A 252 6.88 3.63 2.95
CA GLY A 252 6.91 3.30 4.36
C GLY A 252 7.88 2.17 4.71
N ALA A 253 7.90 1.11 3.89
CA ALA A 253 8.84 0.00 4.09
C ALA A 253 10.31 0.43 3.91
N LEU A 254 10.58 1.28 2.92
CA LEU A 254 11.93 1.83 2.69
C LEU A 254 12.40 2.72 3.84
N ILE A 255 11.50 3.54 4.40
CA ILE A 255 11.81 4.46 5.49
C ILE A 255 12.01 3.71 6.81
N GLU A 256 11.11 2.79 7.14
CA GLU A 256 11.08 2.20 8.48
C GLU A 256 11.82 0.86 8.58
N ASP A 257 11.76 0.03 7.54
CA ASP A 257 12.12 -1.38 7.65
C ASP A 257 13.45 -1.73 6.96
N TYR A 258 13.94 -0.88 6.05
CA TYR A 258 15.17 -1.15 5.28
C TYR A 258 16.46 -0.79 6.01
N GLY A 259 16.39 -0.02 7.11
CA GLY A 259 17.54 0.32 7.94
C GLY A 259 18.58 1.20 7.23
N LYS A 260 18.14 2.00 6.25
CA LYS A 260 18.97 2.98 5.54
C LYS A 260 18.35 4.36 5.71
N ASP A 261 19.20 5.36 5.96
CA ASP A 261 18.78 6.76 6.04
C ASP A 261 18.71 7.38 4.65
N TRP A 262 17.69 6.98 3.89
CA TRP A 262 17.45 7.50 2.55
C TRP A 262 16.39 8.60 2.55
N LYS A 263 16.58 9.59 1.68
CA LYS A 263 15.50 10.51 1.32
C LYS A 263 14.50 9.77 0.42
N VAL A 264 13.31 9.50 0.95
CA VAL A 264 12.23 8.82 0.23
C VAL A 264 11.03 9.76 0.12
N TYR A 265 10.55 9.99 -1.09
CA TYR A 265 9.40 10.86 -1.35
C TYR A 265 8.26 10.10 -2.03
N ASP A 266 7.03 10.38 -1.64
CA ASP A 266 5.90 10.16 -2.56
C ASP A 266 6.07 11.15 -3.72
N PHE A 267 5.88 10.70 -4.96
CA PHE A 267 6.02 11.59 -6.13
C PHE A 267 5.16 12.87 -6.01
N ALA A 268 4.02 12.79 -5.33
CA ALA A 268 3.15 13.94 -5.08
C ALA A 268 3.78 14.98 -4.15
N GLU A 269 4.67 14.59 -3.23
CA GLU A 269 5.42 15.54 -2.40
C GLU A 269 6.38 16.37 -3.22
N LEU A 270 7.10 15.75 -4.16
CA LEU A 270 8.00 16.47 -5.06
C LEU A 270 7.23 17.41 -5.99
N LEU A 271 6.07 16.95 -6.51
CA LEU A 271 5.17 17.83 -7.25
C LEU A 271 4.73 19.01 -6.39
N PHE A 272 4.27 18.78 -5.15
CA PHE A 272 3.82 19.84 -4.27
C PHE A 272 4.96 20.83 -3.95
N LYS A 273 6.15 20.36 -3.60
CA LYS A 273 7.27 21.21 -3.19
C LYS A 273 7.90 21.98 -4.34
N GLU A 274 7.93 21.42 -5.55
CA GLU A 274 8.79 21.92 -6.63
C GLU A 274 8.06 22.13 -7.96
N GLY A 275 6.83 21.64 -8.08
CA GLY A 275 6.02 21.72 -9.30
C GLY A 275 5.17 22.98 -9.41
N GLU A 276 5.57 24.09 -8.80
CA GLU A 276 4.80 25.35 -8.82
C GLU A 276 4.58 25.91 -10.23
N ASN A 277 5.42 25.53 -11.20
CA ASN A 277 5.28 25.91 -12.60
C ASN A 277 4.54 24.86 -13.45
N GLN A 278 4.23 23.69 -12.88
CA GLN A 278 3.42 22.70 -13.57
C GLN A 278 1.94 23.05 -13.41
N ARG A 279 1.27 23.28 -14.53
CA ARG A 279 -0.19 23.44 -14.62
C ARG A 279 -0.77 22.25 -15.36
N PHE A 280 -1.97 21.87 -14.94
CA PHE A 280 -2.71 20.76 -15.53
C PHE A 280 -4.07 21.29 -15.99
N LYS A 281 -4.46 21.01 -17.22
CA LYS A 281 -5.76 21.46 -17.77
C LYS A 281 -6.89 20.57 -17.24
N THR A 282 -8.11 21.05 -17.19
CA THR A 282 -9.28 20.20 -16.89
C THR A 282 -10.43 20.43 -17.85
N ALA A 283 -11.43 19.55 -17.75
CA ALA A 283 -12.72 19.68 -18.39
C ALA A 283 -13.80 20.19 -17.40
N ASN A 284 -13.43 21.07 -16.45
CA ASN A 284 -14.28 21.55 -15.34
C ASN A 284 -14.82 20.42 -14.45
N GLU A 285 -13.95 19.49 -14.08
CA GLU A 285 -14.29 18.28 -13.33
C GLU A 285 -14.24 18.51 -11.81
N LYS A 286 -15.08 17.79 -11.08
CA LYS A 286 -15.08 17.75 -9.61
C LYS A 286 -14.22 16.60 -9.11
N LEU A 287 -13.26 16.89 -8.24
CA LEU A 287 -12.26 15.93 -7.79
C LEU A 287 -12.35 15.70 -6.29
N THR A 288 -12.26 14.44 -5.88
CA THR A 288 -12.00 14.07 -4.49
C THR A 288 -10.77 13.16 -4.39
N PHE A 289 -10.29 12.97 -3.16
CA PHE A 289 -9.06 12.22 -2.91
C PHE A 289 -9.24 11.17 -1.83
N HIS A 290 -8.77 9.97 -2.10
CA HIS A 290 -8.52 8.96 -1.09
C HIS A 290 -7.09 9.04 -0.60
N VAL A 291 -6.92 9.47 0.66
CA VAL A 291 -5.60 9.52 1.32
C VAL A 291 -5.22 8.10 1.76
N PRO A 292 -4.20 7.46 1.13
CA PRO A 292 -3.80 6.11 1.51
C PRO A 292 -3.28 6.09 2.94
N CYS A 293 -3.71 5.11 3.75
CA CYS A 293 -3.29 5.05 5.16
C CYS A 293 -1.77 5.15 5.36
N HIS A 294 -0.97 4.38 4.62
CA HIS A 294 0.50 4.40 4.76
C HIS A 294 1.18 5.71 4.32
N SER A 295 0.49 6.63 3.62
CA SER A 295 1.11 7.93 3.30
C SER A 295 1.33 8.76 4.57
N TYR A 296 0.34 8.84 5.45
CA TYR A 296 0.48 9.59 6.71
C TYR A 296 0.91 8.71 7.89
N THR A 297 0.57 7.41 7.91
CA THR A 297 0.94 6.54 9.04
C THR A 297 2.38 6.05 8.98
N ALA A 298 2.91 5.78 7.78
CA ALA A 298 4.27 5.26 7.59
C ALA A 298 5.22 6.31 7.00
N MET A 299 4.87 6.90 5.85
CA MET A 299 5.71 7.93 5.22
C MET A 299 5.64 9.31 5.88
N LYS A 300 4.67 9.52 6.78
CA LYS A 300 4.44 10.79 7.49
C LYS A 300 4.19 11.99 6.56
N VAL A 301 3.64 11.74 5.36
CA VAL A 301 3.24 12.79 4.42
C VAL A 301 1.99 13.49 4.92
N ASP A 302 2.03 14.82 4.97
CA ASP A 302 0.86 15.64 5.28
C ASP A 302 -0.21 15.46 4.17
N PRO A 303 -1.45 15.07 4.51
CA PRO A 303 -2.53 14.96 3.54
C PRO A 303 -2.77 16.21 2.66
N GLN A 304 -2.46 17.43 3.13
CA GLN A 304 -2.60 18.65 2.33
C GLN A 304 -1.72 18.66 1.09
N VAL A 305 -0.62 17.91 1.07
CA VAL A 305 0.23 17.73 -0.12
C VAL A 305 -0.60 17.29 -1.33
N PHE A 306 -1.48 16.29 -1.13
CA PHE A 306 -2.27 15.74 -2.22
C PHE A 306 -3.32 16.73 -2.73
N TYR A 307 -3.99 17.44 -1.82
CA TYR A 307 -4.99 18.44 -2.18
C TYR A 307 -4.35 19.64 -2.87
N GLY A 308 -3.21 20.14 -2.38
CA GLY A 308 -2.49 21.23 -3.01
C GLY A 308 -1.94 20.89 -4.40
N VAL A 309 -1.65 19.62 -4.68
CA VAL A 309 -1.35 19.17 -6.06
C VAL A 309 -2.62 19.19 -6.93
N MET A 310 -3.77 18.76 -6.40
CA MET A 310 -5.04 18.79 -7.13
C MET A 310 -5.53 20.21 -7.41
N GLU A 311 -5.28 21.16 -6.52
CA GLU A 311 -5.62 22.58 -6.70
C GLU A 311 -4.86 23.24 -7.86
N ARG A 312 -3.80 22.61 -8.39
CA ARG A 312 -3.07 23.06 -9.59
C ARG A 312 -3.70 22.60 -10.90
N VAL A 313 -4.80 21.86 -10.82
CA VAL A 313 -5.61 21.48 -11.96
C VAL A 313 -6.56 22.64 -12.26
N GLU A 314 -6.22 23.44 -13.26
CA GLU A 314 -6.89 24.71 -13.57
C GLU A 314 -8.35 24.47 -13.97
N GLY A 315 -9.29 24.96 -13.15
CA GLY A 315 -10.74 24.84 -13.36
C GLY A 315 -11.39 23.65 -12.66
N ALA A 316 -10.64 22.84 -11.90
CA ALA A 316 -11.21 21.72 -11.16
C ALA A 316 -11.79 22.16 -9.81
N GLU A 317 -12.93 21.60 -9.42
CA GLU A 317 -13.48 21.77 -8.08
C GLU A 317 -12.96 20.66 -7.15
N VAL A 318 -12.15 21.00 -6.16
CA VAL A 318 -11.63 20.02 -5.20
C VAL A 318 -12.54 19.92 -3.98
N VAL A 319 -13.15 18.74 -3.79
CA VAL A 319 -14.04 18.45 -2.65
C VAL A 319 -13.45 17.37 -1.76
N LYS A 320 -13.35 17.66 -0.46
CA LYS A 320 -12.84 16.74 0.56
C LYS A 320 -13.97 15.80 1.02
N ALA A 321 -13.75 14.49 0.85
CA ALA A 321 -14.62 13.48 1.46
C ALA A 321 -14.48 13.50 2.99
N GLU A 322 -15.57 13.30 3.73
CA GLU A 322 -15.61 13.36 5.19
C GLU A 322 -14.63 12.36 5.82
N LYS A 323 -14.59 11.14 5.26
CA LYS A 323 -13.73 10.07 5.74
C LYS A 323 -12.53 9.85 4.83
N ALA A 324 -12.02 10.86 4.12
CA ALA A 324 -10.92 10.72 3.13
C ALA A 324 -9.72 9.86 3.60
N GLN A 325 -9.35 9.96 4.88
CA GLN A 325 -8.25 9.21 5.52
C GLN A 325 -8.63 7.83 6.08
N SER A 326 -9.89 7.40 5.97
CA SER A 326 -10.30 6.05 6.37
C SER A 326 -9.81 4.99 5.38
N CYS A 327 -9.67 3.75 5.86
CA CYS A 327 -9.15 2.64 5.06
C CYS A 327 -10.04 2.37 3.82
N CYS A 328 -9.43 2.00 2.68
CA CYS A 328 -10.18 1.55 1.49
C CYS A 328 -10.69 0.10 1.59
N GLY A 329 -10.17 -0.69 2.54
CA GLY A 329 -10.48 -2.10 2.71
C GLY A 329 -9.59 -3.07 1.92
N PHE A 330 -8.50 -2.61 1.27
CA PHE A 330 -7.63 -3.52 0.50
C PHE A 330 -6.69 -4.36 1.39
N ALA A 331 -5.68 -3.70 1.98
CA ALA A 331 -4.61 -4.33 2.77
C ALA A 331 -4.00 -5.61 2.12
N GLY A 332 -3.97 -5.66 0.78
CA GLY A 332 -3.45 -6.81 0.02
C GLY A 332 -4.23 -8.09 0.29
N LEU A 333 -3.49 -9.14 0.68
CA LEU A 333 -3.99 -10.47 1.04
C LEU A 333 -5.09 -10.44 2.11
N TRP A 334 -5.09 -9.42 2.99
CA TRP A 334 -6.12 -9.25 4.01
C TRP A 334 -7.53 -9.19 3.41
N SER A 335 -7.75 -8.45 2.31
CA SER A 335 -9.08 -8.38 1.67
C SER A 335 -9.55 -9.70 1.07
N ILE A 336 -8.61 -10.56 0.69
CA ILE A 336 -8.90 -11.88 0.12
C ILE A 336 -9.27 -12.86 1.25
N LYS A 337 -8.54 -12.80 2.37
CA LYS A 337 -8.77 -13.66 3.55
C LYS A 337 -9.99 -13.23 4.37
N ASN A 338 -10.27 -11.92 4.42
CA ASN A 338 -11.35 -11.34 5.22
C ASN A 338 -12.36 -10.59 4.33
N PRO A 339 -13.03 -11.27 3.36
CA PRO A 339 -13.84 -10.60 2.35
C PRO A 339 -15.01 -9.80 2.97
N LYS A 340 -15.66 -10.33 4.01
CA LYS A 340 -16.76 -9.65 4.70
C LYS A 340 -16.32 -8.33 5.37
N LEU A 341 -15.18 -8.34 6.06
CA LEU A 341 -14.62 -7.13 6.68
C LEU A 341 -14.16 -6.13 5.62
N SER A 342 -13.49 -6.61 4.57
CA SER A 342 -13.10 -5.78 3.43
C SER A 342 -14.29 -5.10 2.78
N GLU A 343 -15.37 -5.85 2.51
CA GLU A 343 -16.58 -5.31 1.88
C GLU A 343 -17.26 -4.27 2.75
N LYS A 344 -17.38 -4.50 4.06
CA LYS A 344 -17.92 -3.52 5.01
C LYS A 344 -17.16 -2.19 4.91
N VAL A 345 -15.83 -2.24 5.00
CA VAL A 345 -14.97 -1.05 4.93
C VAL A 345 -15.07 -0.37 3.56
N GLN A 346 -15.10 -1.16 2.49
CA GLN A 346 -15.20 -0.67 1.12
C GLN A 346 -16.55 0.01 0.85
N ARG A 347 -17.65 -0.52 1.42
CA ARG A 347 -19.00 0.06 1.31
C ARG A 347 -19.06 1.44 1.98
N GLU A 348 -18.62 1.54 3.23
CA GLU A 348 -18.56 2.83 3.95
C GLU A 348 -17.72 3.86 3.18
N LYS A 349 -16.62 3.40 2.54
CA LYS A 349 -15.76 4.23 1.70
C LYS A 349 -16.45 4.69 0.41
N MET A 350 -17.24 3.83 -0.23
CA MET A 350 -17.98 4.19 -1.43
C MET A 350 -19.14 5.16 -1.15
N GLU A 351 -19.81 5.02 0.00
CA GLU A 351 -20.86 5.94 0.46
C GLU A 351 -20.29 7.34 0.72
N ASP A 352 -19.15 7.42 1.41
CA ASP A 352 -18.38 8.65 1.64
C ASP A 352 -17.97 9.36 0.33
N PHE A 353 -17.54 8.60 -0.68
CA PHE A 353 -17.27 9.22 -1.99
C PHE A 353 -18.54 9.62 -2.73
N LYS A 354 -19.64 8.86 -2.60
CA LYS A 354 -20.91 9.21 -3.24
C LYS A 354 -21.43 10.57 -2.78
N SER A 355 -21.25 10.91 -1.51
CA SER A 355 -21.69 12.21 -0.97
C SER A 355 -20.86 13.41 -1.44
N THR A 356 -19.70 13.21 -2.07
CA THR A 356 -18.91 14.34 -2.63
C THR A 356 -19.40 14.78 -3.99
N GLU A 357 -20.18 13.94 -4.68
CA GLU A 357 -20.60 14.12 -6.07
C GLU A 357 -19.43 14.37 -7.05
N ALA A 358 -18.20 13.98 -6.67
CA ALA A 358 -17.02 14.16 -7.50
C ALA A 358 -17.10 13.26 -8.75
N ASP A 359 -16.54 13.72 -9.87
CA ASP A 359 -16.35 12.91 -11.07
C ASP A 359 -15.21 11.90 -10.89
N TYR A 360 -14.17 12.32 -10.18
CA TYR A 360 -12.96 11.53 -9.95
C TYR A 360 -12.67 11.30 -8.48
N VAL A 361 -12.28 10.07 -8.13
CA VAL A 361 -11.58 9.75 -6.88
C VAL A 361 -10.13 9.44 -7.19
N LEU A 362 -9.24 10.31 -6.77
CA LEU A 362 -7.80 10.19 -6.99
C LEU A 362 -7.09 9.57 -5.78
N THR A 363 -5.96 8.89 -6.01
CA THR A 363 -5.12 8.32 -4.94
C THR A 363 -3.69 8.07 -5.43
N THR A 364 -2.71 7.97 -4.53
CA THR A 364 -1.30 7.63 -4.86
C THR A 364 -0.95 6.15 -4.61
N CYS A 365 -1.94 5.30 -4.30
CA CYS A 365 -1.69 3.88 -4.04
C CYS A 365 -2.34 2.99 -5.11
N PRO A 366 -1.56 2.22 -5.89
CA PRO A 366 -2.07 1.25 -6.86
C PRO A 366 -2.99 0.20 -6.24
N GLY A 367 -2.73 -0.22 -5.00
CA GLY A 367 -3.61 -1.12 -4.25
C GLY A 367 -4.96 -0.49 -3.90
N CYS A 368 -4.97 0.81 -3.57
CA CYS A 368 -6.22 1.55 -3.39
C CYS A 368 -6.96 1.71 -4.72
N VAL A 369 -6.28 1.99 -5.83
CA VAL A 369 -6.93 2.03 -7.16
C VAL A 369 -7.68 0.74 -7.44
N LEU A 370 -7.02 -0.42 -7.27
CA LEU A 370 -7.62 -1.74 -7.45
C LEU A 370 -8.89 -1.89 -6.59
N GLN A 371 -8.78 -1.63 -5.29
CA GLN A 371 -9.88 -1.82 -4.35
C GLN A 371 -11.04 -0.85 -4.59
N LEU A 372 -10.77 0.42 -4.87
CA LEU A 372 -11.82 1.41 -5.06
C LEU A 372 -12.55 1.16 -6.39
N ARG A 373 -11.86 0.74 -7.46
CA ARG A 373 -12.53 0.33 -8.72
C ARG A 373 -13.43 -0.88 -8.55
N ASP A 374 -12.98 -1.88 -7.80
CA ASP A 374 -13.82 -3.02 -7.41
C ASP A 374 -15.06 -2.55 -6.63
N GLY A 375 -14.89 -1.57 -5.74
CA GLY A 375 -15.98 -0.96 -4.96
C GLY A 375 -16.99 -0.24 -5.86
N VAL A 376 -16.50 0.53 -6.84
CA VAL A 376 -17.36 1.25 -7.78
C VAL A 376 -18.30 0.30 -8.51
N ARG A 377 -17.77 -0.82 -9.01
CA ARG A 377 -18.56 -1.85 -9.69
C ARG A 377 -19.56 -2.55 -8.77
N LYS A 378 -19.19 -2.80 -7.51
CA LYS A 378 -20.03 -3.52 -6.53
C LYS A 378 -21.17 -2.67 -6.00
N PHE A 379 -20.93 -1.38 -5.79
CA PHE A 379 -21.86 -0.48 -5.10
C PHE A 379 -22.53 0.54 -6.03
N GLY A 380 -22.24 0.49 -7.34
CA GLY A 380 -22.92 1.31 -8.35
C GLY A 380 -22.57 2.79 -8.28
N ASN A 381 -21.35 3.11 -7.84
CA ASN A 381 -20.80 4.45 -7.87
C ASN A 381 -20.57 4.91 -9.32
N ARG A 382 -20.60 6.21 -9.56
CA ARG A 382 -20.38 6.80 -10.90
C ARG A 382 -18.96 7.33 -11.09
N GLN A 383 -18.24 7.54 -10.00
CA GLN A 383 -16.93 8.16 -9.99
C GLN A 383 -15.88 7.31 -10.69
N GLU A 384 -15.03 7.94 -11.47
CA GLU A 384 -13.86 7.30 -12.06
C GLU A 384 -12.70 7.30 -11.07
N ILE A 385 -12.16 6.10 -10.79
CA ILE A 385 -11.00 5.96 -9.90
C ILE A 385 -9.72 6.00 -10.72
N LYS A 386 -8.82 6.93 -10.40
CA LYS A 386 -7.49 7.03 -11.04
C LYS A 386 -6.36 7.14 -10.03
N HIS A 387 -5.20 6.69 -10.45
CA HIS A 387 -3.98 7.09 -9.79
C HIS A 387 -3.72 8.58 -10.11
N LEU A 388 -3.31 9.37 -9.12
CA LEU A 388 -3.09 10.81 -9.30
C LEU A 388 -2.11 11.10 -10.45
N ALA A 389 -1.02 10.34 -10.55
CA ALA A 389 -0.06 10.50 -11.66
C ALA A 389 -0.70 10.35 -13.05
N ASP A 390 -1.59 9.36 -13.22
CA ASP A 390 -2.25 9.11 -14.52
C ASP A 390 -3.21 10.25 -14.86
N TYR A 391 -4.01 10.67 -13.87
CA TYR A 391 -4.94 11.79 -14.03
C TYR A 391 -4.22 13.08 -14.44
N LEU A 392 -3.09 13.39 -13.79
CA LEU A 392 -2.30 14.58 -14.09
C LEU A 392 -1.65 14.51 -15.47
N VAL A 393 -1.07 13.37 -15.86
CA VAL A 393 -0.41 13.21 -17.16
C VAL A 393 -1.37 13.33 -18.35
N GLU A 394 -2.61 12.88 -18.18
CA GLU A 394 -3.69 13.05 -19.17
C GLU A 394 -4.09 14.54 -19.37
N ARG A 395 -3.57 15.42 -18.51
CA ARG A 395 -3.86 16.86 -18.46
C ARG A 395 -2.63 17.73 -18.68
N ILE A 396 -1.53 17.11 -19.09
CA ILE A 396 -0.35 17.78 -19.62
C ILE A 396 -0.55 17.89 -21.13
N ASP A 397 -0.37 19.10 -21.66
CA ASP A 397 -0.35 19.38 -23.10
C ASP A 397 0.44 18.36 -23.94
#